data_AF-A0A850B852-F1
#
_entry.id   AF-A0A850B852-F1
#
_cell.length_a   1.000
_cell.length_b   1.000
_cell.length_c   1.000
_cell.angle_alpha   90.00
_cell.angle_beta   90.00
_cell.angle_gamma   90.00
#
_symmetry.space_group_name_H-M   'P 1'
#
loop_
_entity.id
_entity.type
_entity.pdbx_description
1 polymer ?
#
loop_
_entity_poly.entity_id
_entity_poly.type
_entity_poly.pdbx_seq_one_letter_code
_entity_poly.pdbx_strand_id
1 'polypeptide(L)'
;MNGGELSLVEQFRAIAGASRDQNRFSIARPAGHSVSVVFSPGSSESLELAVKFPSHEAGLPKSERRRAIALPLSAPRPLYIKLSREGASHVRAKEMGINREVQLGDPAFDGQVYINSPSGDEIIREVLSDEGARSAVRQLLDRDASVIVLDDEAGRVVVFVIEFRQRSPDQSRAERILAQMDKLAQSLPAVSAAPGGPLRDWLAISLIMSGILAFVGMLAAPLLYFYLTPERCRVTRGDGMHLACSVGPECCRPGFMGLLGGAALAVPLSIFFFFAIRGQSNSLSKMISAIVITSVLLLELGAILGRLVYG
;
A
#
# COMPACT_ATOMS: atom_id res chain seq x y z
N MET A 1 -40.85 -13.39 24.06
CA MET A 1 -39.45 -13.31 23.62
C MET A 1 -39.00 -11.88 23.88
N ASN A 2 -38.07 -11.66 24.82
CA ASN A 2 -37.46 -10.34 24.96
C ASN A 2 -36.81 -10.02 23.61
N GLY A 3 -37.27 -8.96 22.95
CA GLY A 3 -36.74 -8.51 21.66
C GLY A 3 -35.32 -7.98 21.83
N GLY A 4 -34.38 -8.89 22.09
CA GLY A 4 -32.97 -8.59 22.23
C GLY A 4 -32.48 -7.96 20.94
N GLU A 5 -31.82 -6.82 21.06
CA GLU A 5 -31.21 -6.12 19.95
C GLU A 5 -30.16 -7.05 19.32
N LEU A 6 -30.34 -7.36 18.03
CA LEU A 6 -29.40 -8.22 17.29
C LEU A 6 -28.10 -7.45 17.02
N SER A 7 -26.97 -8.11 17.24
CA SER A 7 -25.67 -7.63 16.75
C SER A 7 -25.66 -7.53 15.22
N LEU A 8 -24.76 -6.76 14.62
CA LEU A 8 -24.73 -6.59 13.16
C LEU A 8 -24.52 -7.93 12.43
N VAL A 9 -23.68 -8.81 12.99
CA VAL A 9 -23.47 -10.16 12.45
C VAL A 9 -24.76 -10.97 12.47
N GLU A 10 -25.52 -10.90 13.56
CA GLU A 10 -26.82 -11.58 13.66
C GLU A 10 -27.85 -11.00 12.70
N GLN A 11 -27.85 -9.69 12.47
CA GLN A 11 -28.70 -9.06 11.45
C GLN A 11 -28.35 -9.60 10.05
N PHE A 12 -27.05 -9.64 9.68
CA PHE A 12 -26.63 -10.21 8.40
C PHE A 12 -26.99 -11.70 8.26
N ARG A 13 -26.82 -12.50 9.33
CA ARG A 13 -27.21 -13.91 9.34
C ARG A 13 -28.72 -14.08 9.17
N ALA A 14 -29.52 -13.26 9.84
CA ALA A 14 -30.98 -13.27 9.73
C ALA A 14 -31.43 -12.96 8.29
N ILE A 15 -30.83 -11.95 7.65
CA ILE A 15 -31.10 -11.60 6.24
C ILE A 15 -30.68 -12.75 5.30
N ALA A 16 -29.55 -13.40 5.57
CA ALA A 16 -29.04 -14.50 4.76
C ALA A 16 -29.80 -15.82 4.95
N GLY A 17 -30.58 -15.96 6.03
CA GLY A 17 -31.06 -17.27 6.49
C GLY A 17 -29.93 -18.20 6.95
N ALA A 18 -28.80 -17.65 7.39
CA ALA A 18 -27.62 -18.41 7.82
C ALA A 18 -27.71 -18.83 9.29
N SER A 19 -27.08 -19.95 9.65
CA SER A 19 -27.03 -20.42 11.04
C SER A 19 -26.09 -19.56 11.90
N ARG A 20 -26.29 -19.56 13.22
CA ARG A 20 -25.55 -18.72 14.18
C ARG A 20 -24.05 -19.03 14.26
N ASP A 21 -23.66 -20.24 13.90
CA ASP A 21 -22.27 -20.75 13.89
C ASP A 21 -21.55 -20.50 12.56
N GLN A 22 -22.25 -20.08 11.50
CA GLN A 22 -21.63 -19.76 10.22
C GLN A 22 -20.92 -18.41 10.27
N ASN A 23 -19.62 -18.44 10.01
CA ASN A 23 -18.76 -17.26 9.90
C ASN A 23 -18.60 -16.79 8.45
N ARG A 24 -19.04 -17.58 7.47
CA ARG A 24 -19.06 -17.21 6.07
C ARG A 24 -20.40 -17.60 5.47
N PHE A 25 -21.07 -16.64 4.87
CA PHE A 25 -22.35 -16.84 4.18
C PHE A 25 -22.50 -15.81 3.06
N SER A 26 -23.57 -15.92 2.27
CA SER A 26 -23.83 -15.05 1.13
C SER A 26 -25.27 -14.55 1.17
N ILE A 27 -25.47 -13.30 0.80
CA ILE A 27 -26.79 -12.65 0.76
C ILE A 27 -27.12 -12.32 -0.69
N ALA A 28 -28.14 -12.99 -1.24
CA ALA A 28 -28.65 -12.67 -2.56
C ALA A 28 -29.31 -11.28 -2.58
N ARG A 29 -29.01 -10.48 -3.60
CA ARG A 29 -29.54 -9.11 -3.75
C ARG A 29 -30.53 -9.02 -4.91
N PRO A 30 -31.53 -8.12 -4.83
CA PRO A 30 -32.53 -7.94 -5.90
C PRO A 30 -31.91 -7.61 -7.27
N ALA A 31 -30.73 -6.99 -7.28
CA ALA A 31 -30.00 -6.63 -8.49
C ALA A 31 -29.22 -7.81 -9.13
N GLY A 32 -29.46 -9.04 -8.69
CA GLY A 32 -28.91 -10.26 -9.32
C GLY A 32 -27.47 -10.59 -8.94
N HIS A 33 -26.86 -9.84 -8.02
CA HIS A 33 -25.55 -10.17 -7.44
C HIS A 33 -25.70 -10.70 -6.01
N SER A 34 -24.62 -11.22 -5.46
CA SER A 34 -24.56 -11.75 -4.10
C SER A 34 -23.46 -11.05 -3.31
N VAL A 35 -23.76 -10.70 -2.06
CA VAL A 35 -22.78 -10.13 -1.12
C VAL A 35 -22.29 -11.26 -0.22
N SER A 36 -21.00 -11.59 -0.34
CA SER A 36 -20.34 -12.51 0.58
C SER A 36 -20.02 -11.78 1.88
N VAL A 37 -20.40 -12.37 3.01
CA VAL A 37 -20.09 -11.85 4.34
C VAL A 37 -19.15 -12.84 5.02
N VAL A 38 -18.03 -12.34 5.53
CA VAL A 38 -17.06 -13.09 6.33
C VAL A 38 -16.90 -12.39 7.67
N PHE A 39 -17.27 -13.10 8.74
CA PHE A 39 -17.09 -12.68 10.11
C PHE A 39 -15.87 -13.38 10.71
N SER A 40 -14.97 -12.60 11.28
CA SER A 40 -13.80 -13.11 11.99
C SER A 40 -13.96 -12.83 13.48
N PRO A 41 -14.36 -13.83 14.29
CA PRO A 41 -14.44 -13.67 15.74
C PRO A 41 -13.05 -13.46 16.32
N GLY A 42 -12.89 -12.51 17.25
CA GLY A 42 -11.60 -12.20 17.87
C GLY A 42 -11.59 -10.88 18.64
N SER A 43 -10.41 -10.41 19.04
CA SER A 43 -10.24 -9.16 19.82
C SER A 43 -10.68 -7.89 19.08
N SER A 44 -10.86 -7.97 17.76
CA SER A 44 -11.26 -6.85 16.90
C SER A 44 -12.41 -7.23 15.95
N GLU A 45 -13.35 -8.09 16.37
CA GLU A 45 -14.60 -8.47 15.68
C GLU A 45 -14.83 -7.67 14.40
N SER A 46 -14.38 -8.26 13.30
CA SER A 46 -14.32 -7.62 12.01
C SER A 46 -15.24 -8.34 11.04
N LEU A 47 -15.95 -7.56 10.25
CA LEU A 47 -16.79 -8.01 9.16
C LEU A 47 -16.19 -7.57 7.84
N GLU A 48 -15.95 -8.53 6.96
CA GLU A 48 -15.62 -8.29 5.56
C GLU A 48 -16.87 -8.57 4.73
N LEU A 49 -17.33 -7.57 3.97
CA LEU A 49 -18.38 -7.74 2.98
C LEU A 49 -17.77 -7.60 1.59
N ALA A 50 -18.05 -8.53 0.70
CA ALA A 50 -17.49 -8.52 -0.65
C ALA A 50 -18.57 -8.75 -1.70
N VAL A 51 -18.51 -7.98 -2.78
CA VAL A 51 -19.32 -8.19 -4.00
C VAL A 51 -18.39 -8.24 -5.21
N LYS A 52 -18.75 -9.00 -6.25
CA LYS A 52 -17.93 -9.07 -7.47
C LYS A 52 -17.83 -7.68 -8.11
N PHE A 53 -16.61 -7.25 -8.42
CA PHE A 53 -16.40 -6.01 -9.15
C PHE A 53 -16.93 -6.16 -10.58
N PRO A 54 -17.67 -5.19 -11.14
CA PRO A 54 -18.16 -5.28 -12.50
C PRO A 54 -17.02 -5.52 -13.50
N SER A 55 -16.99 -6.70 -14.10
CA SER A 55 -15.98 -7.06 -15.08
C SER A 55 -16.63 -7.41 -16.40
N HIS A 56 -16.11 -6.86 -17.50
CA HIS A 56 -16.54 -7.26 -18.83
C HIS A 56 -15.93 -8.63 -19.16
N GLU A 57 -16.64 -9.71 -18.83
CA GLU A 57 -16.21 -11.05 -19.21
C GLU A 57 -16.21 -11.19 -20.73
N ALA A 58 -15.08 -11.59 -21.30
CA ALA A 58 -14.90 -11.76 -22.74
C ALA A 58 -15.83 -12.84 -23.38
N GLY A 59 -16.66 -13.53 -22.57
CA GLY A 59 -17.54 -14.61 -22.97
C GLY A 59 -19.03 -14.29 -23.07
N LEU A 60 -19.50 -13.08 -22.71
CA LEU A 60 -20.94 -12.78 -22.81
C LEU A 60 -21.44 -12.85 -24.27
N PRO A 61 -22.62 -13.47 -24.52
CA PRO A 61 -23.21 -13.58 -25.85
C PRO A 61 -23.32 -12.22 -26.55
N LYS A 62 -23.02 -12.17 -27.86
CA LYS A 62 -23.04 -10.93 -28.67
C LYS A 62 -24.36 -10.13 -28.57
N SER A 63 -25.48 -10.80 -28.28
CA SER A 63 -26.81 -10.19 -28.12
C SER A 63 -26.92 -9.30 -26.88
N GLU A 64 -26.22 -9.61 -25.79
CA GLU A 64 -26.21 -8.79 -24.57
C GLU A 64 -25.21 -7.62 -24.67
N ARG A 65 -24.12 -7.79 -25.44
CA ARG A 65 -23.14 -6.72 -25.70
C ARG A 65 -23.73 -5.48 -26.37
N ARG A 66 -24.81 -5.62 -27.15
CA ARG A 66 -25.45 -4.49 -27.84
C ARG A 66 -26.25 -3.56 -26.93
N ARG A 67 -26.55 -3.95 -25.68
CA ARG A 67 -27.29 -3.11 -24.72
C ARG A 67 -26.39 -2.27 -23.80
N ALA A 68 -25.09 -2.53 -23.75
CA ALA A 68 -24.13 -1.71 -23.00
C ALA A 68 -23.56 -0.62 -23.92
N ILE A 69 -24.12 0.59 -23.83
CA ILE A 69 -23.74 1.75 -24.66
C ILE A 69 -22.39 2.36 -24.23
N ALA A 70 -21.88 2.02 -23.04
CA ALA A 70 -20.54 2.40 -22.59
C ALA A 70 -19.55 1.26 -22.84
N LEU A 71 -18.47 1.56 -23.58
CA LEU A 71 -17.32 0.67 -23.70
C LEU A 71 -16.74 0.41 -22.30
N PRO A 72 -16.39 -0.84 -21.96
CA PRO A 72 -15.78 -1.13 -20.67
C PRO A 72 -14.45 -0.37 -20.53
N LEU A 73 -14.18 0.15 -19.34
CA LEU A 73 -12.91 0.78 -19.02
C LEU A 73 -11.79 -0.24 -19.19
N SER A 74 -10.79 0.06 -20.01
CA SER A 74 -9.60 -0.78 -20.17
C SER A 74 -8.53 -0.32 -19.18
N ALA A 75 -8.20 -1.18 -18.21
CA ALA A 75 -7.21 -0.86 -17.18
C ALA A 75 -6.45 -2.11 -16.71
N PRO A 76 -5.19 -1.98 -16.26
CA PRO A 76 -4.48 -3.05 -15.59
C PRO A 76 -5.18 -3.44 -14.29
N ARG A 77 -5.49 -4.73 -14.11
CA ARG A 77 -6.10 -5.25 -12.87
C ARG A 77 -5.06 -6.01 -12.03
N PRO A 78 -5.18 -6.01 -10.68
CA PRO A 78 -6.21 -5.33 -9.88
C PRO A 78 -5.99 -3.80 -9.83
N LEU A 79 -7.07 -3.02 -9.75
CA LEU A 79 -6.96 -1.56 -9.55
C LEU A 79 -6.50 -1.21 -8.14
N TYR A 80 -6.92 -2.00 -7.14
CA TYR A 80 -6.57 -1.82 -5.74
C TYR A 80 -6.79 -0.38 -5.24
N ILE A 81 -7.95 0.21 -5.57
CA ILE A 81 -8.31 1.56 -5.10
C ILE A 81 -8.82 1.46 -3.68
N LYS A 82 -7.97 1.79 -2.71
CA LYS A 82 -8.30 1.80 -1.29
C LYS A 82 -8.85 3.15 -0.88
N LEU A 83 -10.05 3.15 -0.33
CA LEU A 83 -10.77 4.31 0.15
C LEU A 83 -10.92 4.21 1.67
N SER A 84 -10.58 5.28 2.39
CA SER A 84 -10.83 5.38 3.83
C SER A 84 -11.28 6.77 4.19
N ARG A 85 -11.80 6.96 5.41
CA ARG A 85 -12.13 8.31 5.88
C ARG A 85 -10.87 9.19 5.89
N GLU A 86 -11.02 10.43 5.44
CA GLU A 86 -9.97 11.41 5.58
C GLU A 86 -9.82 11.84 7.06
N GLY A 87 -8.61 11.75 7.59
CA GLY A 87 -8.28 12.12 8.96
C GLY A 87 -7.31 13.29 9.00
N ALA A 88 -7.14 13.90 10.18
CA ALA A 88 -6.25 15.06 10.35
C ALA A 88 -4.80 14.79 9.92
N SER A 89 -4.31 13.55 10.06
CA SER A 89 -2.98 13.15 9.57
C SER A 89 -2.89 13.18 8.04
N HIS A 90 -3.95 12.78 7.34
CA HIS A 90 -4.01 12.81 5.87
C HIS A 90 -4.02 14.26 5.37
N VAL A 91 -4.84 15.12 5.98
CA VAL A 91 -4.91 16.56 5.66
C VAL A 91 -3.55 17.22 5.83
N ARG A 92 -2.90 17.04 6.99
CA ARG A 92 -1.55 17.58 7.23
C ARG A 92 -0.53 17.06 6.22
N ALA A 93 -0.59 15.78 5.86
CA ALA A 93 0.31 15.20 4.86
C ALA A 93 0.11 15.79 3.46
N LYS A 94 -1.14 16.14 3.09
CA LYS A 94 -1.46 16.86 1.85
C LYS A 94 -0.91 18.29 1.88
N GLU A 95 -1.16 19.02 2.98
CA GLU A 95 -0.67 20.39 3.18
C GLU A 95 0.86 20.49 3.09
N MET A 96 1.57 19.48 3.60
CA MET A 96 3.03 19.38 3.50
C MET A 96 3.53 18.90 2.12
N GLY A 97 2.64 18.56 1.18
CA GLY A 97 3.00 18.01 -0.13
C GLY A 97 3.65 16.62 -0.08
N ILE A 98 3.47 15.88 1.03
CA ILE A 98 4.02 14.53 1.21
C ILE A 98 3.17 13.50 0.47
N ASN A 99 1.85 13.68 0.52
CA ASN A 99 0.87 12.86 -0.17
C ASN A 99 0.25 13.65 -1.32
N ARG A 100 0.47 13.18 -2.55
CA ARG A 100 -0.31 13.60 -3.71
C ARG A 100 -1.46 12.61 -3.87
N GLU A 101 -2.67 13.08 -3.64
CA GLU A 101 -3.89 12.32 -3.83
C GLU A 101 -4.63 12.83 -5.07
N VAL A 102 -5.31 11.94 -5.78
CA VAL A 102 -6.20 12.29 -6.88
C VAL A 102 -7.37 13.11 -6.35
N GLN A 103 -7.55 14.31 -6.88
CA GLN A 103 -8.77 15.08 -6.66
C GLN A 103 -9.77 14.77 -7.77
N LEU A 104 -11.02 14.48 -7.39
CA LEU A 104 -12.10 14.19 -8.34
C LEU A 104 -12.83 15.45 -8.78
N GLY A 105 -12.62 16.58 -8.08
CA GLY A 105 -13.31 17.85 -8.36
C GLY A 105 -14.67 17.95 -7.66
N ASP A 106 -14.93 17.08 -6.68
CA ASP A 106 -16.13 17.07 -5.85
C ASP A 106 -15.71 17.38 -4.41
N PRO A 107 -15.83 18.64 -3.94
CA PRO A 107 -15.35 19.03 -2.61
C PRO A 107 -15.98 18.23 -1.47
N ALA A 108 -17.22 17.75 -1.65
CA ALA A 108 -17.90 16.97 -0.62
C ALA A 108 -17.33 15.55 -0.51
N PHE A 109 -16.81 15.00 -1.61
CA PHE A 109 -16.10 13.72 -1.62
C PHE A 109 -14.63 13.89 -1.23
N ASP A 110 -13.94 14.82 -1.88
CA ASP A 110 -12.49 15.04 -1.79
C ASP A 110 -12.04 15.48 -0.38
N GLY A 111 -12.93 16.10 0.40
CA GLY A 111 -12.67 16.49 1.80
C GLY A 111 -13.10 15.46 2.86
N GLN A 112 -13.63 14.31 2.46
CA GLN A 112 -14.12 13.26 3.38
C GLN A 112 -13.47 11.90 3.14
N VAL A 113 -12.99 11.66 1.92
CA VAL A 113 -12.48 10.36 1.49
C VAL A 113 -11.01 10.53 1.12
N TYR A 114 -10.16 9.69 1.69
CA TYR A 114 -8.77 9.51 1.31
C TYR A 114 -8.65 8.33 0.36
N ILE A 115 -8.09 8.57 -0.82
CA ILE A 115 -7.83 7.61 -1.89
C ILE A 115 -6.35 7.22 -1.88
N ASN A 116 -6.10 5.92 -1.76
CA ASN A 116 -4.78 5.33 -1.96
C ASN A 116 -4.87 4.22 -3.00
N SER A 117 -4.18 4.39 -4.13
CA SER A 117 -4.22 3.43 -5.21
C SER A 117 -2.89 3.40 -5.97
N PRO A 118 -2.50 2.24 -6.51
CA PRO A 118 -1.45 2.14 -7.51
C PRO A 118 -1.93 2.50 -8.93
N SER A 119 -3.23 2.63 -9.20
CA SER A 119 -3.74 3.02 -10.51
C SER A 119 -3.41 4.48 -10.85
N GLY A 120 -3.40 4.81 -12.15
CA GLY A 120 -3.25 6.20 -12.61
C GLY A 120 -4.44 7.07 -12.25
N ASP A 121 -4.20 8.38 -12.09
CA ASP A 121 -5.22 9.37 -11.69
C ASP A 121 -6.45 9.34 -12.63
N GLU A 122 -6.23 9.13 -13.92
CA GLU A 122 -7.27 9.02 -14.96
C GLU A 122 -8.18 7.80 -14.74
N ILE A 123 -7.61 6.64 -14.38
CA ILE A 123 -8.38 5.42 -14.09
C ILE A 123 -9.23 5.63 -12.83
N ILE A 124 -8.65 6.25 -11.79
CA ILE A 124 -9.35 6.54 -10.55
C ILE A 124 -10.52 7.49 -10.79
N ARG A 125 -10.30 8.56 -11.56
CA ARG A 125 -11.37 9.51 -11.95
C ARG A 125 -12.48 8.84 -12.72
N GLU A 126 -12.15 7.95 -13.66
CA GLU A 126 -13.14 7.24 -14.45
C GLU A 126 -13.96 6.25 -13.60
N VAL A 127 -13.29 5.48 -12.73
CA VAL A 127 -13.95 4.51 -11.82
C VAL A 127 -14.88 5.20 -10.83
N LEU A 128 -14.52 6.39 -10.37
CA LEU A 128 -15.30 7.19 -9.43
C LEU A 128 -16.01 8.38 -10.10
N SER A 129 -16.25 8.31 -11.42
CA SER A 129 -16.90 9.38 -12.19
C SER A 129 -18.40 9.50 -11.86
N ASP A 130 -19.05 8.38 -11.52
CA ASP A 130 -20.46 8.33 -11.14
C ASP A 130 -20.71 8.91 -9.73
N GLU A 131 -21.67 9.84 -9.64
CA GLU A 131 -22.05 10.46 -8.36
C GLU A 131 -22.68 9.43 -7.40
N GLY A 132 -23.37 8.42 -7.92
CA GLY A 132 -23.94 7.33 -7.15
C GLY A 132 -22.85 6.51 -6.43
N ALA A 133 -21.75 6.20 -7.11
CA ALA A 133 -20.59 5.54 -6.52
C ALA A 133 -19.98 6.41 -5.41
N ARG A 134 -19.72 7.69 -5.69
CA ARG A 134 -19.15 8.64 -4.70
C ARG A 134 -20.04 8.78 -3.46
N SER A 135 -21.34 8.92 -3.67
CA SER A 135 -22.34 8.97 -2.59
C SER A 135 -22.34 7.70 -1.75
N ALA A 136 -22.29 6.51 -2.37
CA ALA A 136 -22.33 5.25 -1.65
C ALA A 136 -21.07 5.04 -0.79
N VAL A 137 -19.90 5.34 -1.35
CA VAL A 137 -18.62 5.34 -0.63
C VAL A 137 -18.67 6.26 0.59
N ARG A 138 -19.11 7.50 0.41
CA ARG A 138 -19.25 8.46 1.52
C ARG A 138 -20.16 7.94 2.63
N GLN A 139 -21.34 7.44 2.28
CA GLN A 139 -22.31 6.93 3.26
C GLN A 139 -21.76 5.72 4.03
N LEU A 140 -21.10 4.79 3.33
CA LEU A 140 -20.42 3.67 3.97
C LEU A 140 -19.33 4.17 4.93
N LEU A 141 -18.41 5.03 4.49
CA LEU A 141 -17.27 5.47 5.30
C LEU A 141 -17.65 6.42 6.45
N ASP A 142 -18.75 7.17 6.34
CA ASP A 142 -19.23 8.08 7.38
C ASP A 142 -19.75 7.34 8.63
N ARG A 143 -20.35 6.15 8.44
CA ARG A 143 -21.07 5.48 9.53
C ARG A 143 -20.60 4.06 9.83
N ASP A 144 -20.30 3.28 8.80
CA ASP A 144 -20.30 1.83 8.93
C ASP A 144 -18.94 1.21 8.60
N ALA A 145 -18.29 1.68 7.53
CA ALA A 145 -17.05 1.14 7.01
C ALA A 145 -15.82 1.91 7.51
N SER A 146 -14.76 1.15 7.76
CA SER A 146 -13.42 1.69 8.04
C SER A 146 -12.62 1.89 6.76
N VAL A 147 -12.75 0.95 5.83
CA VAL A 147 -12.00 0.88 4.56
C VAL A 147 -12.90 0.24 3.50
N ILE A 148 -12.80 0.73 2.28
CA ILE A 148 -13.37 0.12 1.07
C ILE A 148 -12.22 -0.13 0.10
N VAL A 149 -12.17 -1.29 -0.55
CA VAL A 149 -11.20 -1.62 -1.60
C VAL A 149 -11.98 -1.92 -2.87
N LEU A 150 -11.71 -1.17 -3.93
CA LEU A 150 -12.29 -1.41 -5.25
C LEU A 150 -11.30 -2.23 -6.09
N ASP A 151 -11.79 -3.33 -6.64
CA ASP A 151 -11.05 -4.28 -7.46
C ASP A 151 -9.82 -4.85 -6.74
N ASP A 152 -10.07 -5.67 -5.71
CA ASP A 152 -9.03 -6.44 -5.03
C ASP A 152 -8.40 -7.52 -5.93
N GLU A 153 -7.46 -8.30 -5.40
CA GLU A 153 -6.79 -9.38 -6.16
C GLU A 153 -7.76 -10.43 -6.72
N ALA A 154 -8.90 -10.63 -6.06
CA ALA A 154 -9.96 -11.54 -6.49
C ALA A 154 -11.01 -10.86 -7.40
N GLY A 155 -10.79 -9.60 -7.77
CA GLY A 155 -11.70 -8.83 -8.61
C GLY A 155 -13.01 -8.46 -7.90
N ARG A 156 -12.94 -8.09 -6.62
CA ARG A 156 -14.08 -7.76 -5.76
C ARG A 156 -14.06 -6.31 -5.29
N VAL A 157 -15.22 -5.79 -4.95
CA VAL A 157 -15.38 -4.64 -4.06
C VAL A 157 -15.48 -5.17 -2.64
N VAL A 158 -14.59 -4.75 -1.75
CA VAL A 158 -14.51 -5.22 -0.36
C VAL A 158 -14.73 -4.08 0.60
N VAL A 159 -15.62 -4.26 1.57
CA VAL A 159 -15.96 -3.29 2.62
C VAL A 159 -15.62 -3.88 3.98
N PHE A 160 -14.75 -3.20 4.73
CA PHE A 160 -14.32 -3.62 6.06
C PHE A 160 -15.07 -2.84 7.14
N VAL A 161 -15.84 -3.54 7.96
CA VAL A 161 -16.64 -3.01 9.06
C VAL A 161 -16.05 -3.46 10.39
N ILE A 162 -15.94 -2.53 11.35
CA ILE A 162 -15.45 -2.79 12.72
C ILE A 162 -16.64 -2.68 13.67
N GLU A 163 -16.99 -3.77 14.35
CA GLU A 163 -18.24 -3.85 15.11
C GLU A 163 -18.19 -3.08 16.45
N PHE A 164 -17.05 -3.09 17.13
CA PHE A 164 -16.86 -2.47 18.45
C PHE A 164 -17.11 -0.96 18.55
N ARG A 165 -17.35 -0.27 17.43
CA ARG A 165 -17.60 1.17 17.41
C ARG A 165 -19.05 1.57 17.71
N GLN A 166 -19.97 0.62 17.82
CA GLN A 166 -21.38 0.93 17.97
C GLN A 166 -21.77 1.17 19.44
N ARG A 167 -22.17 2.41 19.77
CA ARG A 167 -22.66 2.77 21.11
C ARG A 167 -24.15 2.48 21.33
N SER A 168 -24.92 2.38 20.26
CA SER A 168 -26.37 2.15 20.29
C SER A 168 -26.76 1.15 19.20
N PRO A 169 -27.42 0.03 19.54
CA PRO A 169 -27.83 -0.95 18.56
C PRO A 169 -28.80 -0.36 17.54
N ASP A 170 -28.59 -0.70 16.27
CA ASP A 170 -29.38 -0.20 15.15
C ASP A 170 -29.78 -1.39 14.30
N GLN A 171 -31.06 -1.73 14.37
CA GLN A 171 -31.63 -2.93 13.73
C GLN A 171 -31.73 -2.81 12.20
N SER A 172 -31.54 -1.60 11.64
CA SER A 172 -31.57 -1.36 10.20
C SER A 172 -30.17 -1.20 9.60
N ARG A 173 -29.12 -1.39 10.39
CA ARG A 173 -27.73 -1.16 9.97
C ARG A 173 -27.30 -2.12 8.86
N ALA A 174 -27.59 -3.41 8.99
CA ALA A 174 -27.25 -4.40 7.97
C ALA A 174 -27.90 -4.08 6.61
N GLU A 175 -29.19 -3.74 6.60
CA GLU A 175 -29.91 -3.40 5.38
C GLU A 175 -29.35 -2.16 4.70
N ARG A 176 -29.00 -1.12 5.47
CA ARG A 176 -28.39 0.10 4.91
C ARG A 176 -27.02 -0.18 4.29
N ILE A 177 -26.18 -0.98 4.95
CA ILE A 177 -24.87 -1.37 4.39
C ILE A 177 -25.08 -2.10 3.07
N LEU A 178 -25.99 -3.07 3.01
CA LEU A 178 -26.30 -3.81 1.78
C LEU A 178 -26.86 -2.89 0.69
N ALA A 179 -27.73 -1.94 1.03
CA ALA A 179 -28.26 -0.97 0.08
C ALA A 179 -27.16 -0.08 -0.52
N GLN A 180 -26.19 0.35 0.29
CA GLN A 180 -25.05 1.11 -0.23
C GLN A 180 -24.10 0.24 -1.06
N MET A 181 -23.90 -1.02 -0.70
CA MET A 181 -23.12 -1.96 -1.52
C MET A 181 -23.79 -2.23 -2.87
N ASP A 182 -25.12 -2.39 -2.91
CA ASP A 182 -25.88 -2.55 -4.15
C ASP A 182 -25.71 -1.32 -5.04
N LYS A 183 -25.87 -0.13 -4.46
CA LYS A 183 -25.70 1.15 -5.17
C LYS A 183 -24.28 1.28 -5.71
N LEU A 184 -23.27 0.99 -4.89
CA LEU A 184 -21.87 1.04 -5.30
C LEU A 184 -21.59 0.05 -6.45
N ALA A 185 -22.05 -1.19 -6.35
CA ALA A 185 -21.84 -2.21 -7.38
C ALA A 185 -22.49 -1.84 -8.72
N GLN A 186 -23.66 -1.18 -8.69
CA GLN A 186 -24.37 -0.73 -9.89
C GLN A 186 -23.75 0.51 -10.53
N SER A 187 -23.17 1.40 -9.72
CA SER A 187 -22.56 2.66 -10.17
C SER A 187 -21.14 2.50 -10.69
N LEU A 188 -20.46 1.38 -10.39
CA LEU A 188 -19.08 1.17 -10.86
C LEU A 188 -19.04 0.76 -12.34
N PRO A 189 -18.13 1.32 -13.14
CA PRO A 189 -17.99 0.92 -14.53
C PRO A 189 -17.44 -0.50 -14.64
N ALA A 190 -17.87 -1.22 -15.69
CA ALA A 190 -17.27 -2.50 -16.00
C ALA A 190 -15.82 -2.32 -16.46
N VAL A 191 -14.88 -3.02 -15.82
CA VAL A 191 -13.46 -2.97 -16.18
C VAL A 191 -13.06 -4.23 -16.94
N SER A 192 -12.39 -4.02 -18.07
CA SER A 192 -11.73 -5.06 -18.84
C SER A 192 -10.24 -5.05 -18.51
N ALA A 193 -9.66 -6.24 -18.29
CA ALA A 193 -8.24 -6.35 -18.03
C ALA A 193 -7.47 -5.96 -19.30
N ALA A 194 -6.74 -4.84 -19.23
CA ALA A 194 -5.83 -4.45 -20.30
C ALA A 194 -4.63 -5.41 -20.34
N PRO A 195 -4.19 -5.88 -21.52
CA PRO A 195 -2.93 -6.59 -21.67
C PRO A 195 -1.78 -5.64 -21.30
N GLY A 196 -1.26 -5.81 -20.09
CA GLY A 196 -0.31 -4.89 -19.48
C GLY A 196 -0.33 -4.99 -17.96
N GLY A 197 -0.50 -6.23 -17.44
CA GLY A 197 -0.44 -6.53 -16.00
C GLY A 197 0.80 -5.91 -15.35
N PRO A 198 0.80 -5.73 -14.02
CA PRO A 198 1.64 -4.77 -13.33
C PRO A 198 3.11 -4.88 -13.74
N LEU A 199 3.52 -4.00 -14.66
CA LEU A 199 4.91 -3.69 -15.00
C LEU A 199 5.66 -3.05 -13.80
N ARG A 200 5.01 -3.01 -12.64
CA ARG A 200 5.27 -2.12 -11.51
C ARG A 200 6.19 -2.72 -10.43
N ASP A 201 6.65 -3.95 -10.58
CA ASP A 201 7.63 -4.50 -9.64
C ASP A 201 9.02 -4.69 -10.23
N TRP A 202 9.22 -4.72 -11.55
CA TRP A 202 10.58 -4.94 -12.07
C TRP A 202 11.52 -3.77 -11.77
N LEU A 203 11.03 -2.53 -11.83
CA LEU A 203 11.79 -1.35 -11.42
C LEU A 203 11.99 -1.31 -9.91
N ALA A 204 10.96 -1.60 -9.10
CA ALA A 204 11.09 -1.62 -7.65
C ALA A 204 12.05 -2.72 -7.17
N ILE A 205 11.96 -3.91 -7.74
CA ILE A 205 12.89 -5.03 -7.50
C ILE A 205 14.29 -4.64 -7.96
N SER A 206 14.46 -4.06 -9.14
CA SER A 206 15.77 -3.58 -9.62
C SER A 206 16.38 -2.54 -8.67
N LEU A 207 15.56 -1.60 -8.17
CA LEU A 207 15.99 -0.59 -7.21
C LEU A 207 16.38 -1.23 -5.86
N ILE A 208 15.58 -2.16 -5.32
CA ILE A 208 15.88 -2.91 -4.08
C ILE A 208 17.18 -3.72 -4.27
N MET A 209 17.30 -4.46 -5.36
CA MET A 209 18.49 -5.25 -5.68
C MET A 209 19.71 -4.37 -5.84
N SER A 210 19.60 -3.19 -6.47
CA SER A 210 20.71 -2.23 -6.58
C SER A 210 21.14 -1.70 -5.22
N GLY A 211 20.19 -1.44 -4.31
CA GLY A 211 20.47 -1.02 -2.94
C GLY A 211 21.19 -2.11 -2.14
N ILE A 212 20.74 -3.36 -2.27
CA ILE A 212 21.40 -4.52 -1.66
C ILE A 212 22.82 -4.70 -2.24
N LEU A 213 23.00 -4.62 -3.56
CA LEU A 213 24.31 -4.72 -4.19
C LEU A 213 25.26 -3.60 -3.76
N ALA A 214 24.76 -2.36 -3.66
CA ALA A 214 25.54 -1.22 -3.17
C ALA A 214 25.97 -1.45 -1.71
N PHE A 215 25.06 -1.93 -0.87
CA PHE A 215 25.33 -2.28 0.52
C PHE A 215 26.39 -3.38 0.66
N VAL A 216 26.22 -4.47 -0.09
CA VAL A 216 27.18 -5.59 -0.12
C VAL A 216 28.54 -5.10 -0.63
N GLY A 217 28.57 -4.28 -1.67
CA GLY A 217 29.81 -3.68 -2.19
C GLY A 217 30.53 -2.82 -1.15
N MET A 218 29.77 -2.03 -0.38
CA MET A 218 30.31 -1.17 0.67
C MET A 218 30.92 -1.95 1.84
N LEU A 219 30.36 -3.11 2.20
CA LEU A 219 30.91 -4.01 3.22
C LEU A 219 32.06 -4.87 2.69
N ALA A 220 31.91 -5.43 1.49
CA ALA A 220 32.87 -6.35 0.91
C ALA A 220 34.14 -5.65 0.43
N ALA A 221 34.06 -4.43 -0.10
CA ALA A 221 35.21 -3.69 -0.60
C ALA A 221 36.31 -3.45 0.45
N PRO A 222 36.03 -2.94 1.68
CA PRO A 222 37.06 -2.79 2.69
C PRO A 222 37.62 -4.13 3.17
N LEU A 223 36.78 -5.17 3.32
CA LEU A 223 37.24 -6.51 3.71
C LEU A 223 38.16 -7.14 2.65
N LEU A 224 37.75 -7.09 1.38
CA LEU A 224 38.53 -7.56 0.25
C LEU A 224 39.82 -6.75 0.11
N TYR A 225 39.77 -5.45 0.34
CA TYR A 225 40.94 -4.59 0.35
C TYR A 225 41.94 -5.01 1.44
N PHE A 226 41.49 -5.18 2.70
CA PHE A 226 42.34 -5.66 3.79
C PHE A 226 42.95 -7.03 3.50
N TYR A 227 42.19 -7.92 2.86
CA TYR A 227 42.66 -9.24 2.45
C TYR A 227 43.72 -9.17 1.33
N LEU A 228 43.55 -8.26 0.36
CA LEU A 228 44.44 -8.10 -0.79
C LEU A 228 45.64 -7.17 -0.52
N THR A 229 45.61 -6.36 0.54
CA THR A 229 46.75 -5.49 0.87
C THR A 229 48.00 -6.32 1.15
N PRO A 230 49.12 -6.03 0.46
CA PRO A 230 50.34 -6.80 0.60
C PRO A 230 50.84 -6.79 2.04
N GLU A 231 51.43 -7.90 2.48
CA GLU A 231 51.85 -8.13 3.87
C GLU A 231 52.79 -7.07 4.47
N ARG A 232 53.30 -6.13 3.67
CA ARG A 232 54.16 -5.03 4.11
C ARG A 232 53.48 -3.98 5.00
N CYS A 233 52.14 -3.91 5.01
CA CYS A 233 51.41 -3.09 6.00
C CYS A 233 50.95 -3.93 7.23
N ARG A 234 51.43 -5.18 7.42
CA ARG A 234 51.15 -5.96 8.65
C ARG A 234 51.81 -5.31 9.86
N VAL A 235 51.01 -5.11 10.91
CA VAL A 235 51.39 -4.57 12.22
C VAL A 235 52.57 -5.37 12.77
N THR A 236 53.71 -4.71 12.96
CA THR A 236 54.80 -5.26 13.77
C THR A 236 54.36 -5.26 15.23
N ARG A 237 54.52 -6.42 15.88
CA ARG A 237 54.07 -6.77 17.23
C ARG A 237 54.72 -5.83 18.27
N GLY A 238 54.09 -4.68 18.51
CA GLY A 238 54.43 -3.74 19.59
C GLY A 238 53.14 -3.36 20.31
N ASP A 239 53.18 -3.32 21.64
CA ASP A 239 52.05 -3.40 22.58
C ASP A 239 51.01 -2.26 22.59
N GLY A 240 50.69 -1.67 21.43
CA GLY A 240 49.61 -0.68 21.30
C GLY A 240 48.76 -0.96 20.08
N MET A 241 47.44 -1.05 20.26
CA MET A 241 46.43 -1.25 19.22
C MET A 241 46.26 -0.03 18.27
N HIS A 242 47.35 0.64 17.88
CA HIS A 242 47.33 1.67 16.85
C HIS A 242 47.41 0.99 15.48
N LEU A 243 46.25 0.64 14.93
CA LEU A 243 46.12 0.13 13.57
C LEU A 243 46.60 1.17 12.55
N ALA A 244 47.83 0.97 12.07
CA ALA A 244 48.17 0.97 10.65
C ALA A 244 48.28 2.30 9.86
N CYS A 245 48.70 3.42 10.48
CA CYS A 245 49.13 4.61 9.71
C CYS A 245 50.58 5.08 9.97
N SER A 246 51.33 4.45 10.87
CA SER A 246 52.66 4.96 11.26
C SER A 246 53.81 4.58 10.31
N VAL A 247 53.61 3.63 9.38
CA VAL A 247 54.72 3.06 8.57
C VAL A 247 54.93 3.79 7.23
N GLY A 248 54.01 4.67 6.82
CA GLY A 248 54.18 5.53 5.65
C GLY A 248 52.84 6.04 5.07
N PRO A 249 52.85 7.16 4.32
CA PRO A 249 51.63 7.77 3.76
C PRO A 249 50.87 6.84 2.79
N GLU A 250 51.58 5.86 2.22
CA GLU A 250 51.06 4.84 1.31
C GLU A 250 50.02 3.91 1.97
N CYS A 251 50.18 3.57 3.27
CA CYS A 251 49.23 2.68 3.98
C CYS A 251 47.97 3.43 4.47
N CYS A 252 47.97 4.78 4.48
CA CYS A 252 46.88 5.60 5.07
C CYS A 252 45.97 6.26 4.00
N ARG A 253 46.50 6.53 2.80
CA ARG A 253 45.74 6.96 1.59
C ARG A 253 44.50 6.13 1.21
N PRO A 254 44.47 4.80 1.40
CA PRO A 254 43.37 3.95 0.90
C PRO A 254 42.06 4.15 1.67
N GLY A 255 42.13 4.40 2.98
CA GLY A 255 40.95 4.59 3.81
C GLY A 255 40.18 5.87 3.47
N PHE A 256 40.89 6.92 3.08
CA PHE A 256 40.31 8.20 2.65
C PHE A 256 39.75 8.12 1.23
N MET A 257 40.46 7.47 0.29
CA MET A 257 39.97 7.25 -1.07
C MET A 257 38.73 6.35 -1.10
N GLY A 258 38.68 5.32 -0.26
CA GLY A 258 37.50 4.47 -0.12
C GLY A 258 36.28 5.21 0.43
N LEU A 259 36.49 6.11 1.40
CA LEU A 259 35.41 6.92 1.99
C LEU A 259 34.89 7.98 1.00
N LEU A 260 35.79 8.71 0.33
CA LEU A 260 35.39 9.67 -0.70
C LEU A 260 34.72 8.99 -1.90
N GLY A 261 35.24 7.84 -2.34
CA GLY A 261 34.64 7.06 -3.41
C GLY A 261 33.25 6.53 -3.04
N GLY A 262 33.09 6.05 -1.80
CA GLY A 262 31.80 5.62 -1.25
C GLY A 262 30.79 6.76 -1.22
N ALA A 263 31.15 7.90 -0.61
CA ALA A 263 30.28 9.06 -0.51
C ALA A 263 29.91 9.65 -1.90
N ALA A 264 30.88 9.72 -2.82
CA ALA A 264 30.66 10.23 -4.18
C ALA A 264 29.70 9.35 -5.00
N LEU A 265 29.62 8.05 -4.72
CA LEU A 265 28.65 7.14 -5.34
C LEU A 265 27.31 7.13 -4.59
N ALA A 266 27.32 7.16 -3.26
CA ALA A 266 26.12 7.04 -2.44
C ALA A 266 25.21 8.29 -2.51
N VAL A 267 25.80 9.49 -2.54
CA VAL A 267 25.02 10.76 -2.52
C VAL A 267 24.18 10.95 -3.80
N PRO A 268 24.73 10.84 -5.02
CA PRO A 268 23.93 10.99 -6.24
C PRO A 268 22.86 9.91 -6.37
N LEU A 269 23.16 8.68 -5.95
CA LEU A 269 22.22 7.58 -5.95
C LEU A 269 21.06 7.90 -5.00
N SER A 270 21.36 8.36 -3.77
CA SER A 270 20.36 8.75 -2.76
C SER A 270 19.49 9.91 -3.24
N ILE A 271 20.07 10.93 -3.89
CA ILE A 271 19.34 12.07 -4.47
C ILE A 271 18.43 11.59 -5.61
N PHE A 272 18.95 10.76 -6.52
CA PHE A 272 18.17 10.17 -7.59
C PHE A 272 16.98 9.37 -7.05
N PHE A 273 17.20 8.53 -6.03
CA PHE A 273 16.12 7.80 -5.35
C PHE A 273 15.10 8.73 -4.72
N PHE A 274 15.55 9.78 -4.02
CA PHE A 274 14.67 10.77 -3.43
C PHE A 274 13.76 11.41 -4.49
N PHE A 275 14.29 11.79 -5.65
CA PHE A 275 13.49 12.35 -6.74
C PHE A 275 12.61 11.32 -7.46
N ALA A 276 13.10 10.09 -7.68
CA ALA A 276 12.34 9.02 -8.33
C ALA A 276 11.14 8.54 -7.47
N ILE A 277 11.28 8.60 -6.14
CA ILE A 277 10.24 8.20 -5.19
C ILE A 277 9.27 9.37 -4.90
N ARG A 278 9.71 10.62 -5.08
CA ARG A 278 8.91 11.82 -4.87
C ARG A 278 7.79 11.91 -5.91
N GLY A 279 6.62 11.39 -5.55
CA GLY A 279 5.41 11.41 -6.37
C GLY A 279 4.63 10.10 -6.40
N GLN A 280 5.22 8.99 -5.93
CA GLN A 280 4.48 7.72 -5.82
C GLN A 280 3.65 7.66 -4.53
N SER A 281 2.42 7.17 -4.64
CA SER A 281 1.41 7.11 -3.57
C SER A 281 1.66 6.01 -2.53
N ASN A 282 2.54 5.05 -2.79
CA ASN A 282 2.73 3.90 -1.91
C ASN A 282 3.61 4.24 -0.69
N SER A 283 3.01 4.23 0.52
CA SER A 283 3.72 4.54 1.77
C SER A 283 4.72 3.45 2.19
N LEU A 284 4.51 2.19 1.78
CA LEU A 284 5.39 1.07 2.13
C LEU A 284 6.74 1.17 1.41
N SER A 285 6.75 1.53 0.12
CA SER A 285 8.01 1.70 -0.61
C SER A 285 8.79 2.89 -0.08
N LYS A 286 8.11 4.01 0.24
CA LYS A 286 8.73 5.16 0.93
C LYS A 286 9.37 4.76 2.25
N MET A 287 8.69 3.94 3.07
CA MET A 287 9.20 3.50 4.37
C MET A 287 10.41 2.57 4.22
N ILE A 288 10.37 1.59 3.31
CA ILE A 288 11.49 0.68 3.08
C ILE A 288 12.71 1.44 2.53
N SER A 289 12.50 2.33 1.55
CA SER A 289 13.59 3.17 1.03
C SER A 289 14.17 4.09 2.11
N ALA A 290 13.33 4.69 2.95
CA ALA A 290 13.79 5.51 4.07
C ALA A 290 14.60 4.70 5.10
N ILE A 291 14.16 3.48 5.44
CA ILE A 291 14.89 2.58 6.36
C ILE A 291 16.24 2.18 5.77
N VAL A 292 16.29 1.82 4.48
CA VAL A 292 17.54 1.44 3.81
C VAL A 292 18.51 2.63 3.79
N ILE A 293 18.06 3.81 3.36
CA ILE A 293 18.89 5.03 3.34
C ILE A 293 19.38 5.38 4.74
N THR A 294 18.50 5.34 5.75
CA THR A 294 18.86 5.65 7.14
C THR A 294 19.86 4.64 7.71
N SER A 295 19.70 3.35 7.39
CA SER A 295 20.60 2.29 7.85
C SER A 295 22.00 2.43 7.23
N VAL A 296 22.08 2.79 5.95
CA VAL A 296 23.35 3.07 5.27
C VAL A 296 24.05 4.27 5.92
N LEU A 297 23.32 5.37 6.14
CA LEU A 297 23.88 6.58 6.77
C LEU A 297 24.35 6.32 8.20
N LEU A 298 23.60 5.56 9.01
CA LEU A 298 24.00 5.21 10.37
C LEU A 298 25.25 4.31 10.42
N LEU A 299 25.40 3.40 9.46
CA LEU A 299 26.59 2.56 9.34
C LEU A 299 27.82 3.36 8.90
N GLU A 300 27.67 4.30 7.96
CA GLU A 300 28.75 5.24 7.62
C GLU A 300 29.18 6.06 8.83
N LEU A 301 28.22 6.62 9.57
CA LEU A 301 28.49 7.40 10.77
C LEU A 301 29.21 6.55 11.84
N GLY A 302 28.77 5.31 12.05
CA GLY A 302 29.40 4.38 12.99
C GLY A 302 30.84 4.03 12.61
N ALA A 303 31.11 3.82 11.32
CA ALA A 303 32.47 3.56 10.83
C ALA A 303 33.39 4.79 11.01
N ILE A 304 32.87 6.00 10.79
CA ILE A 304 33.60 7.26 11.03
C ILE A 304 33.90 7.44 12.52
N LEU A 305 32.90 7.29 13.39
CA LEU A 305 33.05 7.45 14.84
C LEU A 305 33.99 6.40 15.43
N GLY A 306 33.90 5.14 14.99
CA GLY A 306 34.82 4.09 15.41
C GLY A 306 36.28 4.43 15.07
N ARG A 307 36.52 5.05 13.91
CA ARG A 307 37.86 5.52 13.55
C ARG A 307 38.32 6.74 14.35
N LEU A 308 37.41 7.64 14.76
CA LEU A 308 37.77 8.81 15.57
C LEU A 308 38.04 8.46 17.04
N VAL A 309 37.35 7.45 17.59
CA VAL A 309 37.49 7.06 19.00
C VAL A 309 38.69 6.13 19.23
N TYR A 310 39.03 5.30 18.23
CA TYR A 310 40.08 4.29 18.34
C TYR A 310 41.31 4.57 17.46
N GLY A 311 41.31 5.67 16.70
CA GLY A 311 42.42 6.14 15.86
C GLY A 311 43.31 7.16 16.56
#